data_AF-A0A842QTM8-F1
#
_entry.id   AF-A0A842QTM8-F1
#
_cell.length_a   1.000
_cell.length_b   1.000
_cell.length_c   1.000
_cell.angle_alpha   90.00
_cell.angle_beta   90.00
_cell.angle_gamma   90.00
#
_symmetry.space_group_name_H-M   'P 1'
#
loop_
_entity.id
_entity.type
_entity.pdbx_description
1 polymer ?
#
loop_
_entity_poly.entity_id
_entity_poly.type
_entity_poly.pdbx_seq_one_letter_code
_entity_poly.pdbx_strand_id
1 'polypeptide(L)'
;MNEIRAQSEKRTKLHIARDILAVAHYPCNKTYLYRRSDADWYRFEELFKHLLMKQWITLISDNGGFGDLYSITPEGKRYYDQLVRFINEMS
;
A
#
# COMPACT_ATOMS: atom_id res chain seq x y z
N MET A 1 -6.64 6.67 26.99
CA MET A 1 -7.64 6.45 25.91
C MET A 1 -7.12 6.86 24.52
N ASN A 2 -6.36 7.95 24.39
CA ASN A 2 -5.83 8.40 23.09
C ASN A 2 -4.72 7.51 22.52
N GLU A 3 -3.87 6.91 23.37
CA GLU A 3 -2.72 6.11 22.92
C GLU A 3 -3.12 4.75 22.33
N ILE A 4 -4.09 4.07 22.94
CA ILE A 4 -4.61 2.77 22.44
C ILE A 4 -5.26 2.95 21.06
N ARG A 5 -6.03 4.03 20.88
CA ARG A 5 -6.64 4.37 19.59
C ARG A 5 -5.58 4.70 18.53
N ALA A 6 -4.58 5.52 18.89
CA ALA A 6 -3.48 5.86 17.97
C ALA A 6 -2.65 4.62 17.57
N GLN A 7 -2.41 3.70 18.50
CA GLN A 7 -1.72 2.44 18.21
C GLN A 7 -2.56 1.53 17.31
N SER A 8 -3.86 1.43 17.55
CA SER A 8 -4.78 0.67 16.71
C SER A 8 -4.84 1.24 15.29
N GLU A 9 -4.96 2.56 15.15
CA GLU A 9 -5.00 3.23 13.84
C GLU A 9 -3.66 3.08 13.11
N LYS A 10 -2.53 3.18 13.82
CA LYS A 10 -1.20 2.92 13.25
C LYS A 10 -1.08 1.47 12.76
N ARG A 11 -1.54 0.50 13.55
CA ARG A 11 -1.55 -0.92 13.16
C ARG A 11 -2.36 -1.10 11.88
N THR A 12 -3.57 -0.52 11.79
CA THR A 12 -4.41 -0.58 10.59
C THR A 12 -3.70 0.01 9.37
N LYS A 13 -3.06 1.18 9.46
CA LYS A 13 -2.35 1.80 8.34
C LYS A 13 -1.20 0.94 7.82
N LEU A 14 -0.45 0.30 8.72
CA LEU A 14 0.68 -0.58 8.35
C LEU A 14 0.20 -1.84 7.61
N HIS A 15 -0.92 -2.43 8.02
CA HIS A 15 -1.47 -3.61 7.34
C HIS A 15 -1.97 -3.25 5.94
N ILE A 16 -2.69 -2.12 5.79
CA ILE A 16 -3.15 -1.65 4.49
C ILE A 16 -1.95 -1.36 3.56
N ALA A 17 -0.91 -0.69 4.05
CA ALA A 17 0.29 -0.43 3.26
C ALA A 17 1.00 -1.72 2.82
N ARG A 18 1.10 -2.71 3.71
CA ARG A 18 1.62 -4.05 3.39
C ARG A 18 0.83 -4.68 2.26
N ASP A 19 -0.49 -4.64 2.34
CA ASP A 19 -1.36 -5.32 1.37
C ASP A 19 -1.32 -4.65 0.00
N ILE A 20 -1.30 -3.31 -0.05
CA ILE A 20 -1.12 -2.57 -1.33
C ILE A 20 0.24 -2.94 -1.95
N LEU A 21 1.32 -2.93 -1.17
CA LEU A 21 2.67 -3.25 -1.67
C LEU A 21 2.80 -4.73 -2.08
N ALA A 22 2.19 -5.66 -1.34
CA ALA A 22 2.18 -7.08 -1.69
C ALA A 22 1.58 -7.30 -3.08
N VAL A 23 0.46 -6.63 -3.36
CA VAL A 23 -0.26 -6.76 -4.64
C VAL A 23 0.50 -6.07 -5.77
N ALA A 24 1.11 -4.91 -5.50
CA ALA A 24 1.88 -4.15 -6.47
C ALA A 24 3.18 -4.84 -6.94
N HIS A 25 3.55 -6.01 -6.40
CA HIS A 25 4.64 -6.83 -6.94
C HIS A 25 4.44 -7.21 -8.42
N TYR A 26 3.19 -7.19 -8.87
CA TYR A 26 2.84 -7.32 -10.28
C TYR A 26 2.13 -6.04 -10.76
N PRO A 27 2.38 -5.60 -12.01
CA PRO A 27 1.62 -4.54 -12.67
C PRO A 27 0.11 -4.74 -12.51
N CYS A 28 -0.56 -3.79 -11.85
CA CYS A 28 -2.01 -3.84 -11.67
C CYS A 28 -2.62 -2.44 -11.60
N ASN A 29 -3.91 -2.36 -11.91
CA ASN A 29 -4.62 -1.09 -11.85
C ASN A 29 -5.01 -0.71 -10.41
N LYS A 30 -5.28 0.58 -10.23
CA LYS A 30 -5.66 1.14 -8.93
C LYS A 30 -6.89 0.47 -8.31
N THR A 31 -7.88 0.11 -9.12
CA THR A 31 -9.08 -0.58 -8.66
C THR A 31 -8.76 -1.96 -8.07
N TYR A 32 -7.81 -2.68 -8.65
CA TYR A 32 -7.37 -3.98 -8.16
C TYR A 32 -6.60 -3.85 -6.83
N LEU A 33 -5.70 -2.86 -6.73
CA LEU A 33 -5.00 -2.54 -5.48
C LEU A 33 -5.97 -2.26 -4.33
N TYR A 34 -6.99 -1.43 -4.58
CA TYR A 34 -8.03 -1.10 -3.60
C TYR A 34 -8.76 -2.34 -3.09
N ARG A 35 -9.24 -3.19 -4.00
CA ARG A 35 -10.00 -4.40 -3.64
C ARG A 35 -9.18 -5.39 -2.81
N ARG A 36 -7.85 -5.35 -2.91
CA ARG A 36 -6.94 -6.26 -2.22
C ARG A 36 -6.36 -5.69 -0.92
N SER A 37 -6.56 -4.40 -0.65
CA SER A 37 -6.01 -3.76 0.55
C SER A 37 -6.91 -3.82 1.78
N ASP A 38 -8.12 -4.38 1.64
CA ASP A 38 -9.15 -4.47 2.70
C ASP A 38 -9.38 -3.15 3.45
N ALA A 39 -9.29 -2.03 2.73
CA ALA A 39 -9.40 -0.68 3.26
C ALA A 39 -10.67 -0.02 2.74
N ASP A 40 -11.23 0.91 3.51
CA ASP A 40 -12.18 1.86 2.93
C ASP A 40 -11.47 2.77 1.91
N TRP A 41 -12.26 3.31 0.98
CA TRP A 41 -11.74 4.09 -0.13
C TRP A 41 -10.90 5.30 0.33
N TYR A 42 -11.29 5.98 1.40
CA TYR A 42 -10.58 7.18 1.86
C TYR A 42 -9.18 6.84 2.37
N ARG A 43 -9.07 5.79 3.21
CA ARG A 43 -7.78 5.32 3.72
C ARG A 43 -6.90 4.75 2.61
N PHE A 44 -7.49 4.03 1.67
CA PHE A 44 -6.79 3.56 0.48
C PHE A 44 -6.20 4.73 -0.31
N GLU A 45 -6.99 5.75 -0.64
CA GLU A 45 -6.53 6.92 -1.40
C GLU A 45 -5.40 7.68 -0.69
N GLU A 46 -5.52 7.90 0.63
CA GLU A 46 -4.50 8.56 1.44
C GLU A 46 -3.17 7.80 1.37
N LEU A 47 -3.21 6.49 1.64
CA LEU A 47 -2.02 5.65 1.62
C LEU A 47 -1.46 5.50 0.21
N PHE A 48 -2.29 5.26 -0.79
CA PHE A 48 -1.86 5.13 -2.18
C PHE A 48 -1.10 6.37 -2.66
N LYS A 49 -1.62 7.57 -2.39
CA LYS A 49 -0.91 8.84 -2.68
C LYS A 49 0.41 8.93 -1.94
N HIS A 50 0.44 8.54 -0.67
CA HIS A 50 1.67 8.53 0.11
C HIS A 50 2.73 7.58 -0.49
N LEU A 51 2.33 6.37 -0.88
CA LEU A 51 3.21 5.37 -1.50
C LEU A 51 3.76 5.86 -2.86
N LEU A 52 2.95 6.57 -3.65
CA LEU A 52 3.39 7.23 -4.88
C LEU A 52 4.39 8.37 -4.60
N MET A 53 4.10 9.23 -3.63
CA MET A 53 5.00 10.32 -3.22
C MET A 53 6.36 9.80 -2.72
N LYS A 54 6.35 8.64 -2.07
CA LYS A 54 7.56 7.94 -1.62
C LYS A 54 8.26 7.16 -2.74
N GLN A 55 7.69 7.13 -3.95
CA GLN A 55 8.18 6.33 -5.07
C GLN A 55 8.32 4.84 -4.73
N TRP A 56 7.50 4.33 -3.79
CA TRP A 56 7.46 2.91 -3.45
C TRP A 56 6.59 2.12 -4.43
N ILE A 57 5.64 2.81 -5.05
CA ILE A 57 4.88 2.37 -6.21
C ILE A 57 5.06 3.44 -7.29
N THR A 58 5.07 3.02 -8.56
CA THR A 58 5.14 3.94 -9.70
C THR A 58 4.12 3.58 -10.76
N LEU A 59 3.65 4.59 -11.49
CA LEU A 59 2.93 4.41 -12.75
C LEU A 59 3.91 3.85 -13.78
N ILE A 60 3.54 2.74 -14.43
CA ILE A 60 4.36 2.09 -15.45
C ILE A 60 3.71 2.11 -16.84
N SER A 61 2.42 2.46 -16.93
CA SER A 61 1.70 2.63 -18.19
C SER A 61 0.39 3.38 -17.95
N ASP A 62 0.13 4.40 -18.78
CA ASP A 62 -1.18 5.01 -18.96
C ASP A 62 -1.76 4.45 -20.26
N ASN A 63 -2.71 3.53 -20.14
CA ASN A 63 -3.24 2.78 -21.28
C ASN A 63 -4.56 3.33 -21.85
N GLY A 64 -4.93 4.58 -21.55
CA GLY A 64 -5.98 5.33 -22.28
C GLY A 64 -7.36 4.65 -22.40
N GLY A 65 -7.64 3.60 -21.65
CA GLY A 65 -8.85 2.76 -21.79
C GLY A 65 -8.92 1.55 -20.85
N PHE A 66 -7.78 0.99 -20.43
CA PHE A 66 -7.71 -0.11 -19.43
C PHE A 66 -7.31 0.33 -18.01
N GLY A 67 -7.09 1.65 -17.85
CA GLY A 67 -6.65 2.28 -16.62
C GLY A 67 -5.14 2.25 -16.42
N ASP A 68 -4.67 3.19 -15.63
CA ASP A 68 -3.29 3.28 -15.16
C ASP A 68 -2.82 1.97 -14.50
N LEU A 69 -1.64 1.50 -14.90
CA LEU A 69 -0.97 0.37 -14.26
C LEU A 69 0.13 0.83 -13.33
N TYR A 70 0.15 0.26 -12.14
CA TYR A 70 1.08 0.57 -11.08
C TYR A 70 1.89 -0.67 -10.70
N SER A 71 3.16 -0.47 -10.38
CA SER A 71 4.06 -1.52 -9.90
C SER A 71 4.92 -1.03 -8.75
N ILE A 72 5.29 -1.94 -7.86
CA ILE A 72 6.25 -1.70 -6.79
C ILE A 72 7.62 -1.39 -7.39
N THR A 73 8.34 -0.46 -6.77
CA THR A 73 9.72 -0.14 -7.12
C THR A 73 10.68 -0.99 -6.28
N PRO A 74 11.99 -1.04 -6.62
CA PRO A 74 12.98 -1.69 -5.77
C PRO A 74 13.03 -1.10 -4.35
N GLU A 75 12.78 0.20 -4.19
CA GLU A 75 12.69 0.83 -2.86
C GLU A 75 11.44 0.39 -2.11
N GLY A 76 10.28 0.39 -2.78
CA GLY A 76 9.04 -0.10 -2.20
C GLY A 76 9.13 -1.56 -1.76
N LYS A 77 9.84 -2.40 -2.52
CA LYS A 77 10.09 -3.80 -2.13
C LYS A 77 10.92 -3.90 -0.85
N ARG A 78 11.99 -3.11 -0.70
CA ARG A 78 12.77 -3.08 0.54
C ARG A 78 11.92 -2.67 1.74
N TYR A 79 11.08 -1.66 1.56
CA TYR A 79 10.16 -1.22 2.62
C TYR A 79 9.13 -2.30 2.95
N TYR A 80 8.54 -2.97 1.95
CA TYR A 80 7.64 -4.10 2.15
C TYR A 80 8.30 -5.22 2.96
N ASP A 81 9.52 -5.61 2.60
CA ASP A 81 10.26 -6.67 3.30
C ASP A 81 10.51 -6.30 4.79
N GLN A 82 10.79 -5.02 5.09
CA GLN A 82 10.91 -4.51 6.46
C GLN A 82 9.57 -4.49 7.19
N LEU A 83 8.51 -4.07 6.51
CA LEU A 83 7.16 -3.95 7.06
C LEU A 83 6.59 -5.31 7.45
N VAL A 84 6.80 -6.35 6.63
CA VAL A 84 6.39 -7.72 6.94
C VAL A 84 7.08 -8.23 8.21
N ARG A 85 8.40 -8.03 8.34
CA ARG A 85 9.14 -8.41 9.55
C ARG A 85 8.60 -7.71 10.79
N PHE A 86 8.43 -6.39 10.70
CA PHE A 86 7.91 -5.58 11.80
C PHE A 86 6.51 -6.03 12.25
N ILE A 87 5.60 -6.31 11.32
CA ILE A 87 4.24 -6.77 11.64
C ILE A 87 4.28 -8.16 12.31
N ASN A 88 5.15 -9.06 11.83
CA ASN A 88 5.30 -10.40 12.41
C ASN A 88 5.90 -10.35 13.82
N GLU A 89 6.81 -9.41 14.09
CA GLU A 89 7.39 -9.20 15.43
C GLU A 89 6.40 -8.55 16.42
N MET A 90 5.36 -7.87 15.92
CA MET A 90 4.31 -7.24 16.72
C MET A 90 3.11 -8.17 17.03
N SER A 91 3.03 -9.34 16.40
CA SER A 91 1.90 -10.27 16.51
C SER A 91 2.19 -11.37 17.53
#